data_AF-A0A955IK51-F1
#
_entry.id   AF-A0A955IK51-F1
#
_cell.length_a   1.000
_cell.length_b   1.000
_cell.length_c   1.000
_cell.angle_alpha   90.00
_cell.angle_beta   90.00
_cell.angle_gamma   90.00
#
_symmetry.space_group_name_H-M   'P 1'
#
loop_
_entity.id
_entity.type
_entity.pdbx_description
1 polymer ?
#
loop_
_entity_poly.entity_id
_entity_poly.type
_entity_poly.pdbx_seq_one_letter_code
_entity_poly.pdbx_strand_id
1 'polypeptide(L)'
;MIQIICDDCEHEFFVDPSKAGGKVACPKCGDVNRIPALPVAREAGPVDDDEAAEDDVERLVVTLRPAMFRAHPLRFSTIVILVAGGIALELAASTMSTVPDWTL
;
A
#
# COMPACT_ATOMS: atom_id res chain seq x y z
N MET A 1 23.43 -6.49 15.38
CA MET A 1 22.80 -6.54 14.05
C MET A 1 21.33 -6.19 14.19
N ILE A 2 20.77 -5.39 13.28
CA ILE A 2 19.35 -5.04 13.26
C ILE A 2 18.72 -5.81 12.09
N GLN A 3 17.67 -6.58 12.35
CA GLN A 3 16.90 -7.26 11.32
C GLN A 3 15.90 -6.27 10.71
N ILE A 4 15.86 -6.18 9.39
CA ILE A 4 14.92 -5.37 8.62
C ILE A 4 14.14 -6.29 7.70
N ILE A 5 12.82 -6.12 7.67
CA ILE A 5 11.94 -6.75 6.69
C ILE A 5 11.58 -5.68 5.66
N CYS A 6 11.91 -5.92 4.39
CA CYS A 6 11.59 -5.01 3.31
C CYS A 6 10.06 -4.86 3.16
N ASP A 7 9.55 -3.64 3.17
CA ASP A 7 8.12 -3.33 3.01
C ASP A 7 7.61 -3.52 1.58
N ASP A 8 8.50 -3.56 0.58
CA ASP A 8 8.13 -3.77 -0.83
C ASP A 8 8.16 -5.25 -1.24
N CYS A 9 9.23 -5.98 -0.88
CA CYS A 9 9.43 -7.36 -1.36
C CYS A 9 9.52 -8.42 -0.26
N GLU A 10 9.23 -8.03 1.00
CA GLU A 10 9.18 -8.87 2.21
C GLU A 10 10.48 -9.61 2.51
N HIS A 11 11.57 -9.22 1.86
CA HIS A 11 12.87 -9.83 2.07
C HIS A 11 13.46 -9.37 3.39
N GLU A 12 13.88 -10.35 4.20
CA GLU A 12 14.57 -10.10 5.45
C GLU A 12 16.08 -9.96 5.23
N PHE A 13 16.66 -8.90 5.77
CA PHE A 13 18.10 -8.68 5.70
C PHE A 13 18.61 -7.97 6.96
N PHE A 14 19.91 -8.10 7.21
CA PHE A 14 20.54 -7.55 8.41
C PHE A 14 21.39 -6.34 8.08
N VAL A 15 21.32 -5.34 8.95
CA VAL A 15 22.14 -4.14 8.87
C VAL A 15 22.95 -3.91 10.14
N ASP A 16 24.03 -3.18 9.99
CA ASP A 16 24.90 -2.79 11.09
C ASP A 16 24.18 -1.81 12.04
N PRO A 17 24.25 -1.99 13.37
CA PRO A 17 23.64 -1.08 14.32
C PRO A 17 24.16 0.36 14.23
N SER A 18 25.35 0.59 13.69
CA SER A 18 25.91 1.94 13.46
C SER A 18 25.09 2.76 12.45
N LYS A 19 24.20 2.10 11.68
CA LYS A 19 23.27 2.74 10.75
C LYS A 19 21.88 2.96 11.35
N ALA A 20 21.68 2.71 12.65
CA ALA A 20 20.42 2.90 13.34
C ALA A 20 19.86 4.32 13.15
N GLY A 21 18.55 4.43 12.97
CA GLY A 21 17.87 5.70 12.67
C GLY A 21 18.06 6.20 11.23
N GLY A 22 18.89 5.53 10.43
CA GLY A 22 19.17 5.88 9.04
C GLY A 22 18.22 5.25 8.02
N LYS A 23 18.68 5.22 6.77
CA LYS A 23 18.01 4.56 5.64
C LYS A 23 18.97 3.57 4.96
N VAL A 24 18.43 2.53 4.36
CA VAL A 24 19.18 1.49 3.66
C VAL A 24 18.41 0.97 2.46
N ALA A 25 19.10 0.69 1.36
CA ALA A 25 18.50 0.05 0.20
C ALA A 25 18.38 -1.47 0.43
N CYS A 26 17.23 -2.04 0.08
CA CYS A 26 16.99 -3.47 0.10
C CYS A 26 17.92 -4.17 -0.93
N PRO A 27 18.66 -5.22 -0.56
CA PRO A 27 19.57 -5.90 -1.47
C PRO A 27 18.85 -6.71 -2.57
N LYS A 28 17.52 -6.93 -2.44
CA LYS A 28 16.73 -7.74 -3.38
C LYS A 28 15.99 -6.89 -4.41
N CYS A 29 15.22 -5.88 -3.98
CA CYS A 29 14.41 -5.05 -4.89
C CYS A 29 14.94 -3.62 -5.08
N GLY A 30 15.90 -3.18 -4.25
CA GLY A 30 16.46 -1.82 -4.31
C GLY A 30 15.65 -0.75 -3.58
N ASP A 31 14.50 -1.09 -2.98
CA ASP A 31 13.67 -0.13 -2.24
C ASP A 31 14.37 0.43 -0.98
N VAL A 32 14.07 1.67 -0.59
CA VAL A 32 14.74 2.37 0.52
C VAL A 32 13.96 2.24 1.82
N ASN A 33 14.46 1.39 2.71
CA ASN A 33 13.89 1.09 4.01
C ASN A 33 14.48 1.97 5.13
N ARG A 34 13.69 2.27 6.17
CA ARG A 34 14.16 2.96 7.38
C ARG A 34 14.69 1.96 8.40
N ILE A 35 15.84 2.28 8.99
CA ILE A 35 16.41 1.51 10.08
C ILE A 35 15.87 2.09 11.40
N PRO A 36 15.32 1.29 12.32
CA PRO A 36 14.86 1.80 13.61
C PRO A 36 16.01 2.46 14.37
N ALA A 37 15.71 3.57 15.05
CA ALA A 37 16.65 4.19 15.97
C ALA A 37 16.83 3.30 17.19
N LEU A 38 18.05 3.25 17.75
CA LEU A 38 18.24 2.64 19.05
C LEU A 38 17.48 3.47 20.10
N PRO A 39 16.86 2.83 21.11
CA PRO A 39 16.21 3.56 22.18
C PRO A 39 17.26 4.40 22.91
N VAL A 40 17.24 5.70 22.67
CA VAL A 40 17.91 6.66 23.55
C VAL A 40 17.04 6.70 24.79
N ALA A 41 17.61 6.46 25.98
CA ALA A 41 16.90 6.56 27.23
C ALA A 41 16.29 7.97 27.34
N ARG A 42 15.01 8.10 26.98
CA ARG A 42 14.26 9.34 27.08
C ARG A 42 13.70 9.33 28.49
N GLU A 43 14.20 10.23 29.33
CA GLU A 43 13.57 10.52 30.61
C GLU A 43 12.11 10.90 30.32
N ALA A 44 11.18 10.11 30.87
CA ALA A 44 9.76 10.34 30.73
C ALA A 44 9.42 11.66 31.45
N GLY A 45 9.25 12.74 30.69
CA GLY A 45 8.61 13.94 31.19
C GLY A 45 7.12 13.68 31.46
N PRO A 46 6.47 14.50 32.31
CA PRO A 46 5.07 14.32 32.66
C PRO A 46 4.19 14.38 31.41
N VAL A 47 3.28 13.42 31.27
CA VAL A 47 2.21 13.43 30.28
C VAL A 47 1.05 14.16 30.94
N ASP A 48 0.76 15.38 30.50
CA ASP A 48 -0.47 16.07 30.85
C ASP A 48 -1.60 15.46 30.01
N ASP A 49 -2.54 14.80 30.69
CA ASP A 49 -3.74 14.22 30.09
C ASP A 49 -4.76 15.34 29.80
N ASP A 50 -4.72 15.91 28.59
CA ASP A 50 -5.78 16.80 28.10
C ASP A 50 -6.89 15.98 27.41
N GLU A 51 -7.98 15.72 28.14
CA GLU A 51 -9.25 15.12 27.72
C GLU A 51 -10.02 16.00 26.70
N ALA A 52 -9.46 16.20 25.50
CA ALA A 52 -10.12 16.94 24.42
C ALA A 52 -9.74 16.46 22.99
N ALA A 53 -9.38 15.19 22.81
CA ALA A 53 -8.84 14.70 21.54
C ALA A 53 -9.50 13.43 20.97
N GLU A 54 -10.70 13.04 21.41
CA GLU A 54 -11.32 11.80 20.93
C GLU A 54 -11.97 11.94 19.53
N ASP A 55 -12.44 13.13 19.14
CA ASP A 55 -13.17 13.35 17.87
C ASP A 55 -12.25 13.51 16.63
N ASP A 56 -10.97 13.86 16.83
CA ASP A 56 -10.02 14.11 15.72
C ASP A 56 -9.27 12.83 15.29
N VAL A 57 -9.21 11.82 16.16
CA VAL A 57 -8.49 10.56 15.89
C VAL A 57 -9.24 9.71 14.87
N GLU A 58 -10.58 9.65 14.92
CA GLU A 58 -11.36 8.88 13.94
C GLU A 58 -11.29 9.47 12.52
N ARG A 59 -11.23 10.80 12.38
CA ARG A 59 -11.02 11.45 11.07
C ARG A 59 -9.63 11.20 10.49
N LEU A 60 -8.60 11.08 11.33
CA LEU A 60 -7.25 10.75 10.88
C LEU A 60 -7.14 9.28 10.41
N VAL A 61 -7.91 8.37 11.01
CA VAL A 61 -7.90 6.92 10.71
C VAL A 61 -8.67 6.57 9.42
N VAL A 62 -9.65 7.39 9.01
CA VAL A 62 -10.38 7.21 7.74
C VAL A 62 -9.57 7.66 6.51
N THR A 63 -8.39 8.26 6.69
CA THR A 63 -7.44 8.44 5.60
C THR A 63 -6.78 7.10 5.28
N LEU A 64 -7.54 6.24 4.58
CA LEU A 64 -7.11 5.07 3.84
C LEU A 64 -5.68 5.29 3.34
N ARG A 65 -4.73 4.48 3.84
CA ARG A 65 -3.35 4.47 3.36
C ARG A 65 -3.39 4.44 1.83
N PRO A 66 -2.94 5.49 1.11
CA PRO A 66 -2.89 5.48 -0.35
C PRO A 66 -1.82 4.52 -0.90
N ALA A 67 -1.29 3.63 -0.04
CA ALA A 67 -0.29 2.63 -0.37
C ALA A 67 -0.77 1.63 -1.42
N MET A 68 -2.08 1.33 -1.47
CA MET A 68 -2.61 0.36 -2.44
C MET A 68 -2.46 0.83 -3.89
N PHE A 69 -2.49 2.15 -4.14
CA PHE A 69 -2.32 2.71 -5.50
C PHE A 69 -0.85 2.94 -5.89
N ARG A 70 0.07 3.00 -4.92
CA ARG A 70 1.46 3.42 -5.17
C ARG A 70 2.42 2.27 -5.45
N ALA A 71 2.14 1.07 -4.93
CA ALA A 71 3.05 -0.07 -5.10
C ALA A 71 3.00 -0.67 -6.52
N HIS A 72 1.82 -0.87 -7.12
CA HIS A 72 1.68 -1.48 -8.45
C HIS A 72 0.49 -0.95 -9.28
N PRO A 73 0.52 0.33 -9.71
CA PRO A 73 -0.59 0.95 -10.46
C PRO A 73 -0.91 0.20 -11.77
N LEU A 74 0.09 -0.43 -12.39
CA LEU A 74 -0.08 -1.21 -13.61
C LEU A 74 -0.82 -2.54 -13.40
N ARG A 75 -0.64 -3.21 -12.24
CA ARG A 75 -1.35 -4.48 -11.96
C ARG A 75 -2.83 -4.23 -11.68
N PHE A 76 -3.13 -3.16 -10.94
CA PHE A 76 -4.52 -2.78 -10.67
C PHE A 76 -5.23 -2.33 -11.95
N SER A 77 -4.59 -1.48 -12.78
CA SER A 77 -5.20 -1.03 -14.04
C SER A 77 -5.47 -2.17 -15.01
N THR A 78 -4.56 -3.14 -15.12
CA THR A 78 -4.76 -4.34 -15.97
C THR A 78 -5.92 -5.21 -15.51
N ILE A 79 -6.08 -5.44 -14.19
CA ILE A 79 -7.24 -6.16 -13.65
C ILE A 79 -8.55 -5.42 -13.96
N VAL A 80 -8.59 -4.10 -13.75
CA VAL A 80 -9.79 -3.29 -14.02
C VAL A 80 -10.16 -3.33 -15.51
N ILE A 81 -9.18 -3.20 -16.41
CA ILE A 81 -9.41 -3.27 -17.86
C ILE A 81 -9.91 -4.65 -18.27
N LEU A 82 -9.36 -5.73 -17.72
CA LEU A 82 -9.83 -7.09 -18.02
C LEU A 82 -11.28 -7.30 -17.58
N VAL A 83 -11.64 -6.86 -16.38
CA VAL A 83 -13.01 -6.98 -15.87
C VAL A 83 -13.98 -6.13 -16.69
N ALA A 84 -13.68 -4.84 -16.89
CA ALA A 84 -14.54 -3.94 -17.65
C ALA A 84 -14.65 -4.36 -19.13
N GLY A 85 -13.54 -4.79 -19.73
CA GLY A 85 -13.48 -5.29 -21.10
C GLY A 85 -14.28 -6.57 -21.29
N GLY A 86 -14.21 -7.52 -20.35
CA GLY A 86 -15.01 -8.73 -20.36
C GLY A 86 -16.51 -8.44 -20.31
N ILE A 87 -16.93 -7.55 -19.40
CA ILE A 87 -18.34 -7.11 -19.30
C ILE A 87 -18.80 -6.45 -20.60
N ALA A 88 -18.00 -5.54 -21.16
CA ALA A 88 -18.36 -4.85 -22.40
C ALA A 88 -18.45 -5.81 -23.60
N LEU A 89 -17.56 -6.81 -23.67
CA LEU A 89 -17.57 -7.83 -24.72
C LEU A 89 -18.81 -8.72 -24.64
N GLU A 90 -19.18 -9.16 -23.44
CA GLU A 90 -20.39 -9.96 -23.21
C GLU A 90 -21.64 -9.17 -23.61
N LEU A 91 -21.73 -7.90 -23.21
CA LEU A 91 -22.83 -7.01 -23.61
C LEU A 91 -22.90 -6.85 -25.13
N ALA A 92 -21.77 -6.59 -25.80
CA ALA A 92 -21.72 -6.50 -27.25
C ALA A 92 -22.19 -7.80 -27.94
N ALA A 93 -21.67 -8.95 -27.48
CA ALA A 93 -22.05 -10.26 -28.02
C ALA A 93 -23.55 -10.54 -27.84
N SER A 94 -24.11 -10.22 -26.67
CA SER A 94 -25.54 -10.39 -26.38
C SER A 94 -26.44 -9.49 -27.24
N THR A 95 -26.00 -8.28 -27.60
CA THR A 95 -26.76 -7.42 -28.51
C THR A 95 -26.73 -7.94 -29.96
N MET A 96 -25.62 -8.54 -30.39
CA MET A 96 -25.46 -9.07 -31.74
C MET A 96 -26.24 -10.36 -31.98
N SER A 97 -26.50 -11.16 -30.94
CA SER A 97 -27.36 -12.35 -31.04
C SER A 97 -28.87 -12.03 -31.01
N THR A 98 -29.23 -10.78 -30.77
CA THR A 98 -30.64 -10.29 -30.79
C THR A 98 -31.01 -9.51 -32.05
N VAL A 99 -30.19 -9.54 -33.10
CA VAL A 99 -30.60 -8.96 -34.39
C VAL A 99 -31.77 -9.80 -34.93
N PRO A 100 -32.99 -9.24 -35.06
CA PRO A 100 -34.18 -10.07 -35.18
C PRO A 100 -34.43 -10.48 -36.64
N ASP A 101 -34.87 -11.72 -36.84
CA ASP A 101 -34.99 -12.44 -38.13
C ASP A 101 -36.00 -11.86 -39.16
N TRP A 102 -36.48 -10.62 -39.02
CA TRP A 102 -37.49 -10.03 -39.93
C TRP A 102 -36.91 -9.32 -41.15
N THR A 103 -35.62 -9.50 -41.47
CA THR A 103 -34.99 -8.92 -42.66
C THR A 103 -34.76 -9.91 -43.81
N LEU A 104 -35.70 -10.86 -44.03
CA LEU A 104 -35.76 -11.72 -45.22
C LEU A 104 -37.17 -11.82 -45.77
#